data_AF-A0A2S3XZ19-F1
#
_entry.id   AF-A0A2S3XZ19-F1
#
_cell.length_a   1.000
_cell.length_b   1.000
_cell.length_c   1.000
_cell.angle_alpha   90.00
_cell.angle_beta   90.00
_cell.angle_gamma   90.00
#
_symmetry.space_group_name_H-M   'P 1'
#
loop_
_entity.id
_entity.type
_entity.pdbx_description
1 polymer ?
#
loop_
_entity_poly.entity_id
_entity_poly.type
_entity_poly.pdbx_seq_one_letter_code
_entity_poly.pdbx_strand_id
1 'polypeptide(L)'
;MMGNPSSGQGRDLSLHNDWFVSGWEHVLPRQALALTMLMGTASQPGFTGTLDDLLQEIFDGHWDMIGGDLDGALTFTWHAEEWDYEEAPEGREACEAESWRTFGAMLTAAGYPVPTTVRDLAELYLTWGLAHRHETPQGTRWSMPTVLPLPGDLLPLDTELTRRLDKIRWIMRTGPLVDVLVNHLIDELGEPQEILTSLDRLASATGQDVNDVRLAVAELVQCDDAKIQRGQDPADPERLEPHHRFRLIMDWGHFHDTRIELSLAPDEA
;
A
#
# COMPACT_ATOMS: atom_id res chain seq x y z
N MET A 1 -11.22 -49.60 7.07
CA MET A 1 -10.52 -48.51 7.77
C MET A 1 -10.52 -47.31 6.86
N MET A 2 -11.33 -46.32 7.19
CA MET A 2 -11.36 -45.03 6.50
C MET A 2 -10.02 -44.34 6.73
N GLY A 3 -9.38 -43.89 5.66
CA GLY A 3 -8.24 -43.01 5.75
C GLY A 3 -8.70 -41.67 6.31
N ASN A 4 -8.04 -41.21 7.37
CA ASN A 4 -8.17 -39.84 7.84
C ASN A 4 -7.83 -38.89 6.68
N PRO A 5 -8.68 -37.91 6.34
CA PRO A 5 -8.21 -36.77 5.59
C PRO A 5 -7.19 -36.06 6.47
N SER A 6 -6.00 -35.87 5.91
CA SER A 6 -4.94 -35.05 6.48
C SER A 6 -5.52 -33.73 7.01
N SER A 7 -5.39 -33.54 8.32
CA SER A 7 -5.44 -32.24 8.99
C SER A 7 -4.73 -31.19 8.15
N GLY A 8 -5.43 -30.10 7.85
CA GLY A 8 -4.98 -29.03 6.97
C GLY A 8 -3.57 -28.58 7.32
N GLN A 9 -2.67 -28.67 6.34
CA GLN A 9 -1.48 -27.83 6.30
C GLN A 9 -1.96 -26.39 6.52
N GLY A 10 -1.47 -25.73 7.58
CA GLY A 10 -1.69 -24.29 7.75
C GLY A 10 -1.29 -23.60 6.45
N ARG A 11 -2.29 -23.09 5.73
CA ARG A 11 -2.07 -22.37 4.47
C ARG A 11 -1.74 -20.94 4.86
N ASP A 12 -0.66 -20.41 4.28
CA ASP A 12 -0.21 -19.06 4.59
C ASP A 12 -1.29 -18.04 4.26
N LEU A 13 -1.53 -17.14 5.20
CA LEU A 13 -2.41 -15.99 4.99
C LEU A 13 -1.86 -15.13 3.85
N SER A 14 -2.73 -14.76 2.92
CA SER A 14 -2.36 -13.98 1.75
C SER A 14 -3.04 -12.63 1.78
N LEU A 15 -2.23 -11.57 1.78
CA LEU A 15 -2.69 -10.21 1.48
C LEU A 15 -2.58 -9.96 -0.02
N HIS A 16 -3.53 -9.19 -0.58
CA HIS A 16 -3.47 -8.78 -1.98
C HIS A 16 -2.31 -7.80 -2.20
N ASN A 17 -1.47 -8.04 -3.22
CA ASN A 17 -0.25 -7.23 -3.47
C ASN A 17 -0.55 -5.73 -3.65
N ASP A 18 -1.68 -5.41 -4.27
CA ASP A 18 -2.08 -4.02 -4.51
C ASP A 18 -2.71 -3.34 -3.28
N TRP A 19 -2.86 -4.01 -2.14
CA TRP A 19 -3.54 -3.42 -0.98
C TRP A 19 -2.93 -2.09 -0.55
N PHE A 20 -1.62 -2.10 -0.27
CA PHE A 20 -0.88 -0.91 0.14
C PHE A 20 -0.78 0.12 -0.99
N VAL A 21 -0.46 -0.34 -2.21
CA VAL A 21 -0.32 0.53 -3.38
C VAL A 21 -1.64 1.23 -3.73
N SER A 22 -2.78 0.56 -3.61
CA SER A 22 -4.08 1.18 -3.91
C SER A 22 -4.42 2.34 -2.96
N GLY A 23 -3.88 2.32 -1.73
CA GLY A 23 -4.14 3.32 -0.70
C GLY A 23 -5.45 3.13 0.06
N TRP A 24 -6.11 1.97 -0.09
CA TRP A 24 -7.37 1.66 0.61
C TRP A 24 -7.24 1.71 2.14
N GLU A 25 -6.06 1.41 2.68
CA GLU A 25 -5.79 1.49 4.13
C GLU A 25 -5.96 2.89 4.74
N HIS A 26 -5.87 3.95 3.93
CA HIS A 26 -6.04 5.33 4.38
C HIS A 26 -7.48 5.83 4.27
N VAL A 27 -8.37 5.02 3.70
CA VAL A 27 -9.77 5.39 3.43
C VAL A 27 -10.72 4.51 4.23
N LEU A 28 -10.39 3.24 4.41
CA LEU A 28 -11.27 2.26 5.02
C LEU A 28 -11.04 2.10 6.52
N PRO A 29 -12.08 1.64 7.25
CA PRO A 29 -11.92 1.21 8.64
C PRO A 29 -10.86 0.10 8.77
N ARG A 30 -10.28 -0.02 9.95
CA ARG A 30 -9.23 -0.97 10.32
C ARG A 30 -9.49 -2.41 9.89
N GLN A 31 -10.75 -2.87 10.04
CA GLN A 31 -11.17 -4.23 9.70
C GLN A 31 -11.01 -4.55 8.21
N ALA A 32 -10.88 -3.54 7.36
CA ALA A 32 -10.68 -3.69 5.92
C ALA A 32 -9.40 -4.44 5.57
N LEU A 33 -8.30 -4.24 6.31
CA LEU A 33 -7.06 -5.00 6.12
C LEU A 33 -7.29 -6.49 6.37
N ALA A 34 -7.87 -6.83 7.52
CA ALA A 34 -8.17 -8.22 7.87
C ALA A 34 -9.13 -8.85 6.85
N LEU A 35 -10.12 -8.09 6.37
CA LEU A 35 -11.06 -8.55 5.35
C LEU A 35 -10.37 -8.79 4.00
N THR A 36 -9.44 -7.93 3.60
CA THR A 36 -8.61 -8.13 2.41
C THR A 36 -7.75 -9.38 2.54
N MET A 37 -7.16 -9.65 3.71
CA MET A 37 -6.42 -10.89 3.96
C MET A 37 -7.32 -12.13 3.87
N LEU A 38 -8.52 -12.07 4.44
CA LEU A 38 -9.51 -13.14 4.34
C LEU A 38 -9.86 -13.44 2.87
N MET A 39 -10.22 -12.40 2.11
CA MET A 39 -10.63 -12.52 0.71
C MET A 39 -9.46 -12.96 -0.19
N GLY A 40 -8.25 -12.45 0.05
CA GLY A 40 -7.04 -12.84 -0.66
C GLY A 40 -6.71 -14.31 -0.45
N THR A 41 -6.83 -14.79 0.79
CA THR A 41 -6.65 -16.20 1.13
C THR A 41 -7.76 -17.08 0.52
N ALA A 42 -9.02 -16.66 0.65
CA ALA A 42 -10.17 -17.36 0.07
C ALA A 42 -10.17 -17.41 -1.47
N SER A 43 -9.40 -16.54 -2.12
CA SER A 43 -9.21 -16.56 -3.58
C SER A 43 -8.33 -17.72 -4.06
N GLN A 44 -7.56 -18.33 -3.16
CA GLN A 44 -6.71 -19.47 -3.46
C GLN A 44 -7.54 -20.74 -3.77
N PRO A 45 -7.01 -21.68 -4.57
CA PRO A 45 -7.70 -22.94 -4.83
C PRO A 45 -7.97 -23.73 -3.54
N GLY A 46 -9.21 -24.21 -3.40
CA GLY A 46 -9.60 -25.11 -2.32
C GLY A 46 -10.40 -24.48 -1.19
N PHE A 47 -10.72 -23.19 -1.26
CA PHE A 47 -11.70 -22.53 -0.38
C PHE A 47 -13.04 -22.35 -1.09
N THR A 48 -14.12 -22.74 -0.42
CA THR A 48 -15.50 -22.53 -0.88
C THR A 48 -16.42 -22.36 0.32
N GLY A 49 -17.37 -21.44 0.26
CA GLY A 49 -18.35 -21.25 1.32
C GLY A 49 -18.78 -19.81 1.50
N THR A 50 -19.64 -19.62 2.49
CA THR A 50 -20.06 -18.30 2.98
C THR A 50 -18.92 -17.56 3.66
N LEU A 51 -19.10 -16.28 3.96
CA LEU A 51 -18.11 -15.50 4.69
C LEU A 51 -17.81 -16.13 6.06
N ASP A 52 -18.84 -16.65 6.74
CA ASP A 52 -18.73 -17.34 8.03
C ASP A 52 -17.92 -18.65 7.91
N ASP A 53 -18.16 -19.44 6.86
CA ASP A 53 -17.39 -20.66 6.60
C ASP A 53 -15.91 -20.35 6.38
N LEU A 54 -15.61 -19.32 5.58
CA LEU A 54 -14.25 -18.90 5.29
C LEU A 54 -13.51 -18.41 6.53
N LEU A 55 -14.17 -17.64 7.39
CA LEU A 55 -13.59 -17.16 8.63
C LEU A 55 -13.24 -18.31 9.57
N GLN A 56 -14.15 -19.26 9.71
CA GLN A 56 -13.91 -20.43 10.54
C GLN A 56 -12.78 -21.30 9.97
N GLU A 57 -12.72 -21.48 8.65
CA GLU A 57 -11.71 -22.32 8.00
C GLU A 57 -10.32 -21.67 8.00
N ILE A 58 -10.22 -20.36 7.76
CA ILE A 58 -8.95 -19.64 7.56
C ILE A 58 -8.35 -19.18 8.89
N PHE A 59 -9.17 -18.68 9.81
CA PHE A 59 -8.68 -18.10 11.07
C PHE A 59 -8.89 -19.01 12.28
N ASP A 60 -9.54 -20.18 12.13
CA ASP A 60 -9.85 -21.10 13.23
C ASP A 60 -10.54 -20.40 14.43
N GLY A 61 -11.34 -19.36 14.14
CA GLY A 61 -12.00 -18.53 15.14
C GLY A 61 -11.16 -17.37 15.72
N HIS A 62 -9.90 -17.21 15.33
CA HIS A 62 -9.00 -16.13 15.79
C HIS A 62 -9.13 -14.81 15.03
N TRP A 63 -10.25 -14.60 14.34
CA TRP A 63 -10.55 -13.36 13.63
C TRP A 63 -10.66 -12.16 14.59
N ASP A 64 -11.08 -12.40 15.83
CA ASP A 64 -11.23 -11.41 16.89
C ASP A 64 -9.97 -10.57 17.12
N MET A 65 -8.78 -11.16 16.97
CA MET A 65 -7.50 -10.48 17.17
C MET A 65 -7.21 -9.39 16.12
N ILE A 66 -7.81 -9.47 14.93
CA ILE A 66 -7.44 -8.64 13.78
C ILE A 66 -8.65 -7.94 13.16
N GLY A 67 -9.79 -8.61 13.03
CA GLY A 67 -11.01 -8.06 12.45
C GLY A 67 -12.18 -7.92 13.42
N GLY A 68 -12.03 -8.36 14.67
CA GLY A 68 -13.08 -8.24 15.70
C GLY A 68 -14.21 -9.25 15.49
N ASP A 69 -15.45 -8.77 15.35
CA ASP A 69 -16.63 -9.60 15.09
C ASP A 69 -17.24 -9.22 13.74
N LEU A 70 -17.75 -10.19 12.98
CA LEU A 70 -18.39 -9.94 11.69
C LEU A 70 -19.57 -8.98 11.80
N ASP A 71 -20.34 -9.13 12.87
CA ASP A 71 -21.50 -8.31 13.17
C ASP A 71 -21.16 -7.20 14.19
N GLY A 72 -19.88 -7.07 14.54
CA GLY A 72 -19.35 -6.05 15.42
C GLY A 72 -19.18 -4.69 14.73
N ALA A 73 -19.14 -3.64 15.53
CA ALA A 73 -18.92 -2.29 15.04
C ALA A 73 -17.52 -2.14 14.42
N LEU A 74 -17.46 -1.42 13.32
CA LEU A 74 -16.21 -1.04 12.65
C LEU A 74 -15.48 0.06 13.44
N THR A 75 -14.16 0.13 13.29
CA THR A 75 -13.33 1.17 13.92
C THR A 75 -12.21 1.64 12.99
N PHE A 76 -11.76 2.89 13.13
CA PHE A 76 -10.58 3.42 12.43
C PHE A 76 -9.29 3.28 13.25
N THR A 77 -9.39 3.21 14.58
CA THR A 77 -8.24 3.12 15.50
C THR A 77 -8.13 1.75 16.20
N TRP A 78 -6.91 1.31 16.57
CA TRP A 78 -6.70 0.07 17.34
C TRP A 78 -6.89 0.29 18.84
N HIS A 79 -7.66 -0.56 19.51
CA HIS A 79 -7.98 -0.38 20.95
C HIS A 79 -6.76 -0.42 21.88
N ALA A 80 -5.65 -1.02 21.46
CA ALA A 80 -4.45 -1.21 22.26
C ALA A 80 -3.31 -0.21 21.97
N GLU A 81 -3.43 0.63 20.94
CA GLU A 81 -2.42 1.64 20.64
C GLU A 81 -2.43 2.75 21.68
N GLU A 82 -1.23 3.16 22.13
CA GLU A 82 -1.03 4.34 22.96
C GLU A 82 -1.41 5.58 22.14
N TRP A 83 -2.15 6.50 22.76
CA TRP A 83 -2.69 7.66 22.05
C TRP A 83 -1.74 8.84 22.19
N ASP A 84 -1.31 9.38 21.05
CA ASP A 84 -0.54 10.62 21.03
C ASP A 84 -1.46 11.84 21.17
N TYR A 85 -1.41 12.47 22.35
CA TYR A 85 -2.15 13.68 22.65
C TYR A 85 -1.46 14.96 22.18
N GLU A 86 -0.19 14.90 21.76
CA GLU A 86 0.49 16.04 21.15
C GLU A 86 0.07 16.20 19.68
N GLU A 87 0.01 15.09 18.93
CA GLU A 87 -0.47 15.10 17.54
C GLU A 87 -2.00 15.25 17.43
N ALA A 88 -2.75 14.64 18.35
CA ALA A 88 -4.22 14.64 18.34
C ALA A 88 -4.80 14.99 19.73
N PRO A 89 -4.75 16.27 20.14
CA PRO A 89 -5.15 16.72 21.47
C PRO A 89 -6.66 16.56 21.75
N GLU A 90 -7.49 16.49 20.70
CA GLU A 90 -8.92 16.25 20.80
C GLU A 90 -9.25 14.86 21.38
N GLY A 91 -8.27 13.95 21.34
CA GLY A 91 -8.37 12.62 21.88
C GLY A 91 -9.05 11.63 20.94
N ARG A 92 -8.85 10.36 21.27
CA ARG A 92 -9.24 9.22 20.45
C ARG A 92 -10.68 9.21 19.97
N GLU A 93 -11.63 9.45 20.88
CA GLU A 93 -13.06 9.40 20.56
C GLU A 93 -13.45 10.48 19.54
N ALA A 94 -12.85 11.67 19.63
CA ALA A 94 -13.10 12.75 18.68
C ALA A 94 -12.54 12.44 17.30
N CYS A 95 -11.31 11.90 17.23
CA CYS A 95 -10.69 11.48 15.97
C CYS A 95 -11.44 10.32 15.31
N GLU A 96 -11.91 9.35 16.09
CA GLU A 96 -12.75 8.25 15.61
C GLU A 96 -14.07 8.80 15.04
N ALA A 97 -14.74 9.70 15.76
CA ALA A 97 -15.98 10.33 15.31
C ALA A 97 -15.79 11.15 14.03
N GLU A 98 -14.68 11.88 13.92
CA GLU A 98 -14.32 12.65 12.74
C GLU A 98 -14.02 11.76 11.52
N SER A 99 -13.33 10.64 11.74
CA SER A 99 -13.07 9.63 10.70
C SER A 99 -14.39 9.06 10.18
N TRP A 100 -15.31 8.70 11.08
CA TRP A 100 -16.65 8.23 10.73
C TRP A 100 -17.47 9.29 9.99
N ARG A 101 -17.41 10.55 10.42
CA ARG A 101 -18.09 11.66 9.75
C ARG A 101 -17.60 11.82 8.32
N THR A 102 -16.28 11.79 8.12
CA THR A 102 -15.65 11.94 6.80
C THR A 102 -15.93 10.75 5.91
N PHE A 103 -15.73 9.53 6.39
CA PHE A 103 -16.02 8.30 5.66
C PHE A 103 -17.50 8.19 5.27
N GLY A 104 -18.41 8.41 6.23
CA GLY A 104 -19.85 8.37 5.98
C GLY A 104 -20.31 9.42 4.97
N ALA A 105 -19.72 10.63 5.00
CA ALA A 105 -20.01 11.66 4.01
C ALA A 105 -19.54 11.27 2.59
N MET A 106 -18.33 10.69 2.47
CA MET A 106 -17.82 10.20 1.17
C MET A 106 -18.71 9.11 0.58
N LEU A 107 -19.11 8.12 1.38
CA LEU A 107 -20.01 7.05 0.95
C LEU A 107 -21.37 7.59 0.52
N THR A 108 -21.96 8.46 1.34
CA THR A 108 -23.27 9.07 1.04
C THR A 108 -23.23 9.88 -0.26
N ALA A 109 -22.16 10.65 -0.48
CA ALA A 109 -21.97 11.43 -1.70
C ALA A 109 -21.80 10.54 -2.95
N ALA A 110 -21.16 9.37 -2.81
CA ALA A 110 -21.03 8.36 -3.85
C ALA A 110 -22.31 7.52 -4.06
N GLY A 111 -23.33 7.66 -3.20
CA GLY A 111 -24.56 6.88 -3.25
C GLY A 111 -24.46 5.48 -2.65
N TYR A 112 -23.44 5.23 -1.82
CA TYR A 112 -23.25 3.96 -1.12
C TYR A 112 -23.81 4.00 0.31
N PRO A 113 -24.32 2.88 0.84
CA PRO A 113 -24.69 2.79 2.24
C PRO A 113 -23.45 2.90 3.14
N VAL A 114 -23.61 3.50 4.32
CA VAL A 114 -22.55 3.53 5.34
C VAL A 114 -22.54 2.17 6.06
N PRO A 115 -21.44 1.41 6.04
CA PRO A 115 -21.38 0.10 6.68
C PRO A 115 -21.32 0.28 8.19
N THR A 116 -22.06 -0.55 8.91
CA THR A 116 -22.05 -0.59 10.38
C THR A 116 -21.28 -1.77 10.92
N THR A 117 -21.14 -2.83 10.12
CA THR A 117 -20.51 -4.09 10.46
C THR A 117 -19.47 -4.50 9.43
N VAL A 118 -18.61 -5.47 9.77
CA VAL A 118 -17.68 -6.09 8.81
C VAL A 118 -18.44 -6.76 7.66
N ARG A 119 -19.62 -7.33 7.94
CA ARG A 119 -20.47 -7.93 6.92
C ARG A 119 -20.97 -6.89 5.91
N ASP A 120 -21.40 -5.72 6.39
CA ASP A 120 -21.78 -4.61 5.51
C ASP A 120 -20.58 -4.15 4.66
N LEU A 121 -19.39 -4.09 5.26
CA LEU A 121 -18.16 -3.74 4.56
C LEU A 121 -17.79 -4.77 3.48
N ALA A 122 -18.00 -6.07 3.73
CA ALA A 122 -17.80 -7.13 2.75
C ALA A 122 -18.76 -7.01 1.55
N GLU A 123 -20.01 -6.62 1.78
CA GLU A 123 -20.95 -6.34 0.67
C GLU A 123 -20.55 -5.07 -0.11
N LEU A 124 -19.94 -4.07 0.53
CA LEU A 124 -19.32 -2.95 -0.18
C LEU A 124 -18.12 -3.39 -1.02
N TYR A 125 -17.27 -4.29 -0.54
CA TYR A 125 -16.17 -4.87 -1.34
C TYR A 125 -16.68 -5.54 -2.62
N LEU A 126 -17.78 -6.28 -2.54
CA LEU A 126 -18.42 -6.88 -3.70
C LEU A 126 -18.97 -5.80 -4.65
N THR A 127 -19.60 -4.76 -4.10
CA THR A 127 -20.17 -3.64 -4.88
C THR A 127 -19.09 -2.85 -5.63
N TRP A 128 -17.95 -2.60 -4.98
CA TRP A 128 -16.81 -1.89 -5.55
C TRP A 128 -15.93 -2.77 -6.46
N GLY A 129 -16.19 -4.07 -6.51
CA GLY A 129 -15.36 -5.00 -7.27
C GLY A 129 -13.97 -5.24 -6.65
N LEU A 130 -13.79 -4.93 -5.36
CA LEU A 130 -12.59 -5.31 -4.60
C LEU A 130 -12.55 -6.83 -4.35
N ALA A 131 -13.71 -7.47 -4.32
CA ALA A 131 -13.86 -8.91 -4.31
C ALA A 131 -15.01 -9.34 -5.24
N HIS A 132 -15.01 -10.61 -5.62
CA HIS A 132 -16.06 -11.22 -6.41
C HIS A 132 -16.49 -12.54 -5.79
N ARG A 133 -17.78 -12.83 -5.95
CA ARG A 133 -18.42 -14.07 -5.51
C ARG A 133 -19.01 -14.79 -6.71
N HIS A 134 -18.68 -16.07 -6.85
CA HIS A 134 -19.16 -16.93 -7.93
C HIS A 134 -19.82 -18.18 -7.34
N GLU A 135 -21.11 -18.38 -7.61
CA GLU A 135 -21.79 -19.61 -7.20
C GLU A 135 -21.38 -20.78 -8.10
N THR A 136 -20.91 -21.86 -7.48
CA THR A 136 -20.52 -23.10 -8.18
C THR A 136 -21.27 -24.30 -7.60
N PRO A 137 -21.33 -25.45 -8.31
CA PRO A 137 -21.92 -26.67 -7.75
C PRO A 137 -21.25 -27.16 -6.46
N GLN A 138 -20.00 -26.76 -6.20
CA GLN A 138 -19.23 -27.09 -5.01
C GLN A 138 -19.43 -26.07 -3.88
N GLY A 139 -20.21 -25.01 -4.11
CA GLY A 139 -20.42 -23.90 -3.19
C GLY A 139 -19.96 -22.57 -3.76
N THR A 140 -19.98 -21.56 -2.91
CA THR A 140 -19.58 -20.20 -3.26
C THR A 140 -18.07 -20.08 -3.35
N ARG A 141 -17.54 -19.60 -4.47
CA ARG A 141 -16.11 -19.32 -4.67
C ARG A 141 -15.85 -17.82 -4.64
N TRP A 142 -14.77 -17.43 -3.98
CA TRP A 142 -14.33 -16.04 -3.90
C TRP A 142 -13.13 -15.80 -4.80
N SER A 143 -12.97 -14.57 -5.26
CA SER A 143 -11.80 -14.11 -6.00
C SER A 143 -11.61 -12.61 -5.82
N MET A 144 -10.40 -12.12 -6.02
CA MET A 144 -10.08 -10.69 -6.09
C MET A 144 -9.56 -10.36 -7.49
N PRO A 145 -9.78 -9.12 -8.00
CA PRO A 145 -9.21 -8.71 -9.27
C PRO A 145 -7.69 -8.62 -9.14
N THR A 146 -6.95 -8.89 -10.22
CA THR A 146 -5.48 -8.80 -10.22
C THR A 146 -4.98 -7.38 -9.91
N VAL A 147 -5.75 -6.37 -10.31
CA VAL A 147 -5.50 -4.96 -9.99
C VAL A 147 -6.71 -4.43 -9.25
N LEU A 148 -6.50 -3.90 -8.04
CA LEU A 148 -7.59 -3.31 -7.27
C LEU A 148 -7.98 -1.94 -7.88
N PRO A 149 -9.28 -1.63 -8.02
CA PRO A 149 -9.71 -0.26 -8.34
C PRO A 149 -9.20 0.71 -7.28
N LEU A 150 -8.88 1.93 -7.70
CA LEU A 150 -8.38 2.95 -6.78
C LEU A 150 -9.55 3.58 -6.01
N PRO A 151 -9.32 4.06 -4.77
CA PRO A 151 -10.35 4.77 -4.02
C PRO A 151 -10.95 5.95 -4.80
N GLY A 152 -10.12 6.68 -5.55
CA GLY A 152 -10.54 7.83 -6.36
C GLY A 152 -11.40 7.47 -7.59
N ASP A 153 -11.41 6.20 -8.01
CA ASP A 153 -12.29 5.74 -9.09
C ASP A 153 -13.72 5.53 -8.62
N LEU A 154 -13.91 5.34 -7.30
CA LEU A 154 -15.17 4.91 -6.69
C LEU A 154 -15.76 5.92 -5.71
N LEU A 155 -14.91 6.75 -5.09
CA LEU A 155 -15.29 7.68 -4.05
C LEU A 155 -14.88 9.11 -4.42
N PRO A 156 -15.70 10.12 -4.10
CA PRO A 156 -15.32 11.52 -4.27
C PRO A 156 -14.31 11.91 -3.19
N LEU A 157 -13.03 11.78 -3.51
CA LEU A 157 -11.94 12.20 -2.63
C LEU A 157 -11.72 13.71 -2.77
N ASP A 158 -11.35 14.36 -1.67
CA ASP A 158 -10.85 15.73 -1.74
C ASP A 158 -9.45 15.79 -2.36
N THR A 159 -9.03 17.00 -2.75
CA THR A 159 -7.75 17.25 -3.41
C THR A 159 -6.56 16.85 -2.53
N GLU A 160 -6.68 17.01 -1.22
CA GLU A 160 -5.59 16.75 -0.28
C GLU A 160 -5.35 15.24 -0.13
N LEU A 161 -6.40 14.49 0.11
CA LEU A 161 -6.37 13.03 0.18
C LEU A 161 -5.94 12.42 -1.16
N THR A 162 -6.43 12.94 -2.28
CA THR A 162 -6.00 12.49 -3.62
C THR A 162 -4.48 12.65 -3.79
N ARG A 163 -3.96 13.84 -3.49
CA ARG A 163 -2.52 14.13 -3.56
C ARG A 163 -1.70 13.25 -2.63
N ARG A 164 -2.20 12.98 -1.41
CA ARG A 164 -1.55 12.08 -0.45
C ARG A 164 -1.47 10.66 -1.00
N LEU A 165 -2.58 10.11 -1.52
CA LEU A 165 -2.61 8.76 -2.10
C LEU A 165 -1.72 8.64 -3.34
N ASP A 166 -1.70 9.66 -4.20
CA ASP A 166 -0.79 9.72 -5.35
C ASP A 166 0.68 9.68 -4.92
N LYS A 167 1.04 10.44 -3.88
CA LYS A 167 2.40 10.44 -3.32
C LYS A 167 2.77 9.06 -2.77
N ILE A 168 1.88 8.39 -2.04
CA ILE A 168 2.13 7.06 -1.46
C ILE A 168 2.34 6.03 -2.57
N ARG A 169 1.47 6.03 -3.59
CA ARG A 169 1.60 5.20 -4.78
C ARG A 169 2.95 5.38 -5.46
N TRP A 170 3.36 6.63 -5.62
CA TRP A 170 4.62 6.98 -6.23
C TRP A 170 5.79 6.39 -5.42
N ILE A 171 5.85 6.67 -4.11
CA ILE A 171 6.92 6.18 -3.21
C ILE A 171 6.98 4.65 -3.20
N MET A 172 5.85 3.94 -3.09
CA MET A 172 5.86 2.47 -3.09
C MET A 172 6.35 1.88 -4.41
N ARG A 173 6.10 2.57 -5.53
CA ARG A 173 6.59 2.16 -6.85
C ARG A 173 8.07 2.46 -7.03
N THR A 174 8.54 3.63 -6.57
CA THR A 174 9.90 4.12 -6.82
C THR A 174 10.90 3.66 -5.76
N GLY A 175 10.47 3.41 -4.53
CA GLY A 175 11.32 3.04 -3.39
C GLY A 175 12.33 1.94 -3.70
N PRO A 176 11.89 0.73 -4.10
CA PRO A 176 12.81 -0.35 -4.45
C PRO A 176 13.74 0.00 -5.62
N LEU A 177 13.31 0.85 -6.54
CA LEU A 177 14.13 1.27 -7.68
C LEU A 177 15.21 2.26 -7.25
N VAL A 178 14.87 3.17 -6.33
CA VAL A 178 15.80 4.10 -5.70
C VAL A 178 16.80 3.34 -4.85
N ASP A 179 16.38 2.35 -4.06
CA ASP A 179 17.27 1.55 -3.21
C ASP A 179 18.36 0.87 -4.04
N VAL A 180 17.99 0.24 -5.17
CA VAL A 180 18.96 -0.40 -6.07
C VAL A 180 19.95 0.61 -6.63
N LEU A 181 19.46 1.79 -7.06
CA LEU A 181 20.33 2.85 -7.59
C LEU A 181 21.26 3.40 -6.50
N VAL A 182 20.74 3.69 -5.31
CA VAL A 182 21.49 4.25 -4.19
C VAL A 182 22.54 3.25 -3.71
N ASN A 183 22.19 1.96 -3.57
CA ASN A 183 23.15 0.93 -3.19
C ASN A 183 24.33 0.86 -4.18
N HIS A 184 24.07 0.99 -5.49
CA HIS A 184 25.16 1.09 -6.48
C HIS A 184 26.03 2.34 -6.25
N LEU A 185 25.42 3.51 -5.99
CA LEU A 185 26.15 4.75 -5.74
C LEU A 185 26.98 4.69 -4.43
N ILE A 186 26.47 4.05 -3.39
CA ILE A 186 27.14 3.90 -2.09
C ILE A 186 28.22 2.82 -2.18
N ASP A 187 27.82 1.57 -2.48
CA ASP A 187 28.69 0.40 -2.33
C ASP A 187 29.74 0.30 -3.43
N GLU A 188 29.41 0.67 -4.66
CA GLU A 188 30.34 0.53 -5.80
C GLU A 188 31.10 1.83 -6.11
N LEU A 189 30.48 2.99 -5.88
CA LEU A 189 31.08 4.29 -6.20
C LEU A 189 31.55 5.09 -4.98
N GLY A 190 31.18 4.69 -3.77
CA GLY A 190 31.64 5.33 -2.53
C GLY A 190 31.06 6.71 -2.28
N GLU A 191 29.74 6.87 -2.45
CA GLU A 191 28.99 8.12 -2.22
C GLU A 191 29.55 9.33 -3.01
N PRO A 192 29.61 9.23 -4.36
CA PRO A 192 30.12 10.33 -5.16
C PRO A 192 29.19 11.54 -5.03
N GLN A 193 29.77 12.72 -4.76
CA GLN A 193 29.03 13.99 -4.79
C GLN A 193 28.46 14.28 -6.18
N GLU A 194 29.16 13.82 -7.22
CA GLU A 194 28.78 14.02 -8.60
C GLU A 194 29.29 12.88 -9.49
N ILE A 195 28.45 12.44 -10.43
CA ILE A 195 28.86 11.52 -11.50
C ILE A 195 28.41 12.03 -12.88
N LEU A 196 29.27 11.85 -13.88
CA LEU A 196 28.93 12.08 -15.30
C LEU A 196 28.52 10.76 -15.96
N THR A 197 27.21 10.52 -16.05
CA THR A 197 26.63 9.24 -16.49
C THR A 197 25.59 9.44 -17.60
N SER A 198 24.89 8.37 -17.97
CA SER A 198 23.68 8.34 -18.81
C SER A 198 22.71 7.29 -18.25
N LEU A 199 21.43 7.33 -18.64
CA LEU A 199 20.47 6.34 -18.13
C LEU A 199 20.87 4.92 -18.57
N ASP A 200 21.36 4.74 -19.79
CA ASP A 200 21.86 3.43 -20.27
C ASP A 200 22.99 2.86 -19.40
N ARG A 201 23.87 3.74 -18.91
CA ARG A 201 25.00 3.32 -18.07
C ARG A 201 24.56 2.95 -16.67
N LEU A 202 23.67 3.74 -16.08
CA LEU A 202 23.07 3.42 -14.79
C LEU A 202 22.27 2.12 -14.87
N ALA A 203 21.42 1.95 -15.90
CA ALA A 203 20.65 0.72 -16.13
C ALA A 203 21.56 -0.50 -16.28
N SER A 204 22.64 -0.38 -17.06
CA SER A 204 23.61 -1.47 -17.19
C SER A 204 24.36 -1.78 -15.89
N ALA A 205 24.59 -0.79 -15.03
CA ALA A 205 25.31 -0.97 -13.77
C ALA A 205 24.42 -1.58 -12.67
N THR A 206 23.15 -1.17 -12.63
CA THR A 206 22.18 -1.65 -11.63
C THR A 206 21.41 -2.90 -12.07
N GLY A 207 21.51 -3.28 -13.35
CA GLY A 207 20.72 -4.37 -13.94
C GLY A 207 19.23 -4.06 -14.10
N GLN A 208 18.83 -2.79 -13.96
CA GLN A 208 17.44 -2.32 -14.09
C GLN A 208 17.10 -1.96 -15.55
N ASP A 209 15.81 -1.88 -15.88
CA ASP A 209 15.37 -1.27 -17.14
C ASP A 209 15.65 0.24 -17.14
N VAL A 210 15.89 0.81 -18.31
CA VAL A 210 16.16 2.25 -18.48
C VAL A 210 15.01 3.11 -17.93
N ASN A 211 13.76 2.67 -18.07
CA ASN A 211 12.61 3.41 -17.55
C ASN A 211 12.54 3.35 -16.02
N ASP A 212 12.93 2.23 -15.42
CA ASP A 212 12.98 2.08 -13.96
C ASP A 212 14.07 2.98 -13.35
N VAL A 213 15.25 3.04 -13.99
CA VAL A 213 16.29 4.00 -13.61
C VAL A 213 15.81 5.44 -13.77
N ARG A 214 15.07 5.75 -14.85
CA ARG A 214 14.51 7.09 -15.05
C ARG A 214 13.56 7.46 -13.89
N LEU A 215 12.71 6.53 -13.47
CA LEU A 215 11.81 6.74 -12.33
C LEU A 215 12.57 6.92 -11.01
N ALA A 216 13.57 6.10 -10.73
CA ALA A 216 14.41 6.23 -9.54
C ALA A 216 15.11 7.59 -9.48
N VAL A 217 15.69 8.00 -10.61
CA VAL A 217 16.38 9.29 -10.74
C VAL A 217 15.39 10.46 -10.62
N ALA A 218 14.19 10.35 -11.20
CA ALA A 218 13.14 11.35 -11.06
C ALA A 218 12.71 11.52 -9.60
N GLU A 219 12.55 10.42 -8.87
CA GLU A 219 12.18 10.45 -7.46
C GLU A 219 13.26 11.11 -6.59
N LEU A 220 14.54 10.79 -6.79
CA LEU A 220 15.63 11.45 -6.06
C LEU A 220 15.63 12.97 -6.29
N VAL A 221 15.31 13.43 -7.51
CA VAL A 221 15.18 14.86 -7.80
C VAL A 221 13.93 15.47 -7.16
N GLN A 222 12.80 14.76 -7.19
CA GLN A 222 11.54 15.23 -6.62
C GLN A 222 11.61 15.36 -5.09
N CYS A 223 12.38 14.50 -4.43
CA CYS A 223 12.65 14.57 -3.00
C CYS A 223 13.79 15.53 -2.62
N ASP A 224 14.34 16.29 -3.58
CA ASP A 224 15.51 17.18 -3.38
C ASP A 224 16.81 16.47 -2.93
N ASP A 225 16.85 15.13 -2.99
CA ASP A 225 18.03 14.30 -2.68
C ASP A 225 19.10 14.36 -3.78
N ALA A 226 18.70 14.76 -4.99
CA ALA A 226 19.61 14.87 -6.13
C ALA A 226 19.23 16.00 -7.08
N LYS A 227 20.20 16.41 -7.91
CA LYS A 227 20.01 17.37 -9.01
C LYS A 227 20.61 16.79 -10.28
N ILE A 228 19.96 17.09 -11.40
CA ILE A 228 20.43 16.67 -12.72
C ILE A 228 20.78 17.91 -13.54
N GLN A 229 21.95 17.89 -14.15
CA GLN A 229 22.38 18.94 -15.07
C GLN A 229 22.83 18.37 -16.42
N ARG A 230 22.50 19.09 -17.49
CA ARG A 230 23.13 18.91 -18.81
C ARG A 230 23.95 20.15 -19.14
N GLY A 231 25.27 20.00 -19.12
CA GLY A 231 26.17 21.14 -19.17
C GLY A 231 26.07 21.96 -17.88
N GLN A 232 25.57 23.19 -17.97
CA GLN A 232 25.33 24.08 -16.82
C GLN A 232 23.84 24.23 -16.49
N ASP A 233 22.94 23.69 -17.32
CA ASP A 233 21.51 23.88 -17.17
C ASP A 233 20.87 22.71 -16.41
N PRO A 234 19.91 22.96 -15.51
CA PRO A 234 19.07 21.92 -14.93
C PRO A 234 18.37 21.11 -16.04
N ALA A 235 18.29 19.80 -15.85
CA ALA A 235 17.60 18.92 -16.78
C ALA A 235 16.50 18.13 -16.07
N ASP A 236 15.39 17.97 -16.78
CA ASP A 236 14.25 17.18 -16.33
C ASP A 236 14.54 15.68 -16.55
N PRO A 237 14.58 14.86 -15.47
CA PRO A 237 14.84 13.43 -15.55
C PRO A 237 13.89 12.69 -16.49
N GLU A 238 12.61 13.08 -16.51
CA GLU A 238 11.58 12.40 -17.30
C GLU A 238 11.81 12.56 -18.80
N ARG A 239 12.53 13.62 -19.19
CA ARG A 239 12.77 14.01 -20.59
C ARG A 239 14.17 13.65 -21.08
N LEU A 240 14.96 12.95 -20.27
CA LEU A 240 16.29 12.50 -20.65
C LEU A 240 16.22 11.34 -21.64
N GLU A 241 16.83 11.54 -22.80
CA GLU A 241 17.13 10.46 -23.73
C GLU A 241 18.11 9.47 -23.12
N PRO A 242 17.92 8.14 -23.27
CA PRO A 242 18.68 7.12 -22.55
C PRO A 242 20.22 7.23 -22.65
N HIS A 243 20.69 7.56 -23.85
CA HIS A 243 22.11 7.60 -24.21
C HIS A 243 22.75 8.98 -23.96
N HIS A 244 21.95 10.01 -23.65
CA HIS A 244 22.48 11.34 -23.40
C HIS A 244 23.17 11.41 -22.04
N ARG A 245 24.36 12.03 -22.04
CA ARG A 245 25.13 12.21 -20.81
C ARG A 245 24.58 13.37 -19.99
N PHE A 246 24.50 13.18 -18.68
CA PHE A 246 24.12 14.18 -17.69
C PHE A 246 24.99 14.04 -16.44
N ARG A 247 25.05 15.12 -15.66
CA ARG A 247 25.66 15.14 -14.34
C ARG A 247 24.55 14.84 -13.33
N LEU A 248 24.70 13.77 -12.57
CA LEU A 248 23.89 13.50 -11.38
C LEU A 248 24.68 14.02 -10.18
N ILE A 249 24.10 14.96 -9.45
CA ILE A 249 24.70 15.60 -8.27
C ILE A 249 23.87 15.18 -7.07
N MET A 250 24.48 14.48 -6.12
CA MET A 250 23.79 13.95 -4.94
C MET A 250 23.92 14.92 -3.77
N ASP A 251 22.84 15.11 -3.01
CA ASP A 251 22.86 15.75 -1.70
C ASP A 251 22.80 14.66 -0.62
N TRP A 252 23.94 14.03 -0.35
CA TRP A 252 24.01 12.94 0.64
C TRP A 252 23.62 13.38 2.04
N GLY A 253 23.85 14.64 2.41
CA GLY A 253 23.42 15.18 3.71
C GLY A 253 21.90 15.15 3.83
N HIS A 254 21.20 15.77 2.87
CA HIS A 254 19.74 15.74 2.82
C HIS A 254 19.19 14.31 2.73
N PHE A 255 19.79 13.47 1.89
CA PHE A 255 19.37 12.08 1.71
C PHE A 255 19.45 11.27 3.01
N HIS A 256 20.56 11.39 3.76
CA HIS A 256 20.71 10.69 5.03
C HIS A 256 19.76 11.25 6.10
N ASP A 257 19.67 12.58 6.22
CA ASP A 257 18.79 13.21 7.21
C ASP A 257 17.31 12.82 6.97
N THR A 258 16.87 12.74 5.72
CA THR A 258 15.45 12.48 5.41
C THR A 258 15.09 11.00 5.26
N ARG A 259 16.01 10.14 4.81
CA ARG A 259 15.70 8.72 4.52
C ARG A 259 16.33 7.71 5.46
N ILE A 260 17.47 8.03 6.09
CA ILE A 260 18.02 7.16 7.14
C ILE A 260 17.25 7.32 8.44
N GLU A 261 16.75 8.51 8.77
CA GLU A 261 15.81 8.67 9.91
C GLU A 261 14.51 7.86 9.72
N LEU A 262 14.02 7.67 8.49
CA LEU A 262 12.85 6.81 8.22
C LEU A 262 13.15 5.30 8.33
N SER A 263 14.40 4.87 8.19
CA SER A 263 14.82 3.46 8.41
C SER A 263 15.30 3.19 9.84
N LEU A 264 15.63 4.25 10.59
CA LEU A 264 16.10 4.22 11.99
C LEU A 264 15.13 4.88 12.97
N ALA A 265 13.88 5.13 12.57
CA ALA A 265 12.78 5.35 13.50
C ALA A 265 12.13 4.00 13.83
N PRO A 266 12.63 3.23 14.83
CA PRO A 266 11.71 2.52 15.69
C PRO A 266 10.92 3.58 16.48
N ASP A 267 9.68 3.25 16.83
CA ASP A 267 8.87 3.89 17.88
C ASP A 267 9.70 4.74 18.88
N GLU A 268 9.78 6.05 18.65
CA GLU A 268 10.14 7.08 19.65
C GLU A 268 9.48 8.38 19.16
N ALA A 269 8.47 8.96 19.81
CA ALA A 269 8.03 8.88 21.20
C ALA A 269 6.51 9.05 21.31
#